data_AF-A0A2H5VG68-F1
#
_entry.id   AF-A0A2H5VG68-F1
#
_cell.length_a   1.000
_cell.length_b   1.000
_cell.length_c   1.000
_cell.angle_alpha   90.00
_cell.angle_beta   90.00
_cell.angle_gamma   90.00
#
_symmetry.space_group_name_H-M   'P 1'
#
loop_
_entity.id
_entity.type
_entity.pdbx_description
1 polymer ?
#
loop_
_entity_poly.entity_id
_entity_poly.type
_entity_poly.pdbx_seq_one_letter_code
_entity_poly.pdbx_strand_id
1 'polypeptide(L)'
;MVERKAAKAPKKIPKNHLSQLVAYALLVEEALKKPLKDIIIHYIKSDDVIKIEITYDMKKHVIWTINQIKKILEKEYLPPYKWKPACKSCGYKWICKQT
;
A
#
# COMPACT_ATOMS: atom_id res chain seq x y z
N MET A 1 -4.83 8.49 -12.55
CA MET A 1 -3.49 7.98 -12.21
C MET A 1 -3.44 6.49 -12.54
N VAL A 2 -2.34 6.01 -13.12
CA VAL A 2 -2.16 4.61 -13.54
C VAL A 2 -0.90 4.04 -12.89
N GLU A 3 -1.01 2.92 -12.18
CA GLU A 3 0.11 2.11 -11.68
C GLU A 3 0.28 0.87 -12.56
N ARG A 4 1.52 0.56 -12.95
CA ARG A 4 1.84 -0.64 -13.73
C ARG A 4 2.55 -1.67 -12.86
N LYS A 5 2.08 -2.93 -12.88
CA LYS A 5 2.71 -4.06 -12.19
C LYS A 5 3.16 -5.12 -13.19
N ALA A 6 4.44 -5.48 -13.14
CA ALA A 6 5.01 -6.59 -13.92
C ALA A 6 4.64 -7.98 -13.35
N ALA A 7 3.35 -8.21 -13.15
CA ALA A 7 2.79 -9.43 -12.58
C ALA A 7 1.50 -9.83 -13.32
N LYS A 8 1.05 -11.06 -13.13
CA LYS A 8 -0.30 -11.47 -13.54
C LYS A 8 -1.31 -10.92 -12.54
N ALA A 9 -2.52 -10.62 -13.00
CA ALA A 9 -3.58 -10.17 -12.12
C ALA A 9 -3.96 -11.26 -11.10
N PRO A 10 -4.03 -10.93 -9.81
CA PRO A 10 -4.57 -11.82 -8.80
C PRO A 10 -6.11 -11.80 -8.86
N LYS A 11 -6.75 -12.89 -8.40
CA LYS A 11 -8.24 -12.97 -8.30
C LYS A 11 -8.87 -11.80 -7.53
N LYS A 12 -8.16 -11.28 -6.54
CA LYS A 12 -8.55 -10.10 -5.76
C LYS A 12 -7.34 -9.20 -5.60
N ILE A 13 -7.54 -7.88 -5.72
CA ILE A 13 -6.48 -6.90 -5.50
C ILE A 13 -5.93 -7.05 -4.08
N PRO A 14 -4.63 -7.31 -3.92
CA PRO A 14 -3.98 -7.40 -2.62
C PRO A 14 -4.07 -6.06 -1.87
N LYS A 15 -4.28 -6.11 -0.55
CA LYS A 15 -4.42 -4.90 0.28
C LYS A 15 -3.21 -3.96 0.15
N ASN A 16 -2.00 -4.50 0.02
CA ASN A 16 -0.79 -3.70 -0.17
C ASN A 16 -0.76 -2.96 -1.51
N HIS A 17 -1.28 -3.57 -2.60
CA HIS A 17 -1.41 -2.86 -3.89
C HIS A 17 -2.42 -1.71 -3.76
N LEU A 18 -3.55 -1.98 -3.09
CA LEU A 18 -4.57 -0.97 -2.85
C LEU A 18 -4.05 0.20 -2.02
N SER A 19 -3.36 -0.08 -0.91
CA SER A 19 -2.74 0.96 -0.07
C SER A 19 -1.72 1.79 -0.84
N GLN A 20 -0.89 1.18 -1.69
CA GLN A 20 0.08 1.90 -2.52
C GLN A 20 -0.62 2.84 -3.50
N LEU A 21 -1.64 2.36 -4.22
CA LEU A 21 -2.40 3.17 -5.17
C LEU A 21 -3.08 4.36 -4.50
N VAL A 22 -3.70 4.14 -3.34
CA VAL A 22 -4.40 5.19 -2.59
C VAL A 22 -3.40 6.19 -2.00
N ALA A 23 -2.21 5.76 -1.58
CA ALA A 23 -1.15 6.67 -1.17
C ALA A 23 -0.70 7.58 -2.31
N TYR A 24 -0.53 7.03 -3.53
CA TYR A 24 -0.23 7.86 -4.70
C TYR A 24 -1.37 8.79 -5.08
N ALA A 25 -2.62 8.35 -4.94
CA ALA A 25 -3.77 9.23 -5.13
C ALA A 25 -3.73 10.43 -4.18
N LEU A 26 -3.48 10.20 -2.88
CA LEU A 26 -3.35 11.27 -1.89
C LEU A 26 -2.23 12.26 -2.25
N LEU A 27 -1.08 11.78 -2.74
CA LEU A 27 0.01 12.64 -3.21
C LEU A 27 -0.40 13.51 -4.41
N VAL A 28 -1.14 12.93 -5.36
CA VAL A 28 -1.65 13.67 -6.52
C VAL A 28 -2.68 14.72 -6.08
N GLU A 29 -3.59 14.37 -5.16
CA GLU A 29 -4.56 15.32 -4.60
C GLU A 29 -3.87 16.47 -3.86
N GLU A 30 -2.81 16.16 -3.10
CA GLU A 30 -2.01 17.16 -2.38
C GLU A 30 -1.30 18.13 -3.34
N ALA A 31 -0.71 17.61 -4.43
CA ALA A 31 0.00 18.41 -5.41
C ALA A 31 -0.94 19.26 -6.28
N LEU A 32 -2.08 18.69 -6.70
CA LEU A 32 -2.99 19.33 -7.66
C LEU A 32 -4.17 20.06 -7.00
N LYS A 33 -4.35 19.92 -5.68
CA LYS A 33 -5.48 20.46 -4.91
C LYS A 33 -6.85 20.09 -5.48
N LYS A 34 -6.95 18.92 -6.10
CA LYS A 34 -8.18 18.40 -6.72
C LYS A 34 -8.41 16.95 -6.29
N PRO A 35 -9.65 16.54 -5.97
CA PRO A 35 -9.92 15.17 -5.59
C PRO A 35 -9.80 14.23 -6.81
N LEU A 36 -9.17 13.09 -6.59
CA LEU A 36 -9.07 12.00 -7.53
C LEU A 36 -10.14 10.95 -7.20
N LYS A 37 -11.09 10.77 -8.13
CA LYS A 37 -12.19 9.80 -7.98
C LYS A 37 -11.74 8.37 -8.29
N ASP A 38 -10.91 8.23 -9.31
CA ASP A 38 -10.56 6.95 -9.90
C ASP A 38 -9.05 6.76 -10.04
N ILE A 39 -8.62 5.53 -9.78
CA ILE A 39 -7.25 5.03 -10.00
C ILE A 39 -7.30 3.76 -10.83
N ILE A 40 -6.23 3.50 -11.57
CA ILE A 40 -6.12 2.34 -12.45
C ILE A 40 -4.86 1.56 -12.08
N ILE A 41 -4.98 0.24 -12.05
CA ILE A 41 -3.85 -0.69 -11.99
C ILE A 41 -3.82 -1.56 -13.25
N HIS A 42 -2.66 -1.63 -13.89
CA HIS A 42 -2.42 -2.46 -15.08
C HIS A 42 -1.44 -3.59 -14.75
N TYR A 43 -1.89 -4.83 -14.90
CA TYR A 43 -1.08 -6.03 -14.69
C TYR A 43 -0.51 -6.52 -16.02
N ILE A 44 0.74 -6.14 -16.29
CA ILE A 44 1.38 -6.29 -17.61
C ILE A 44 1.39 -7.74 -18.11
N LYS A 45 1.60 -8.73 -17.23
CA LYS A 45 1.76 -10.13 -17.68
C LYS A 45 0.46 -10.81 -18.09
N SER A 46 -0.68 -10.22 -17.78
CA SER A 46 -2.01 -10.73 -18.17
C SER A 46 -2.86 -9.69 -18.90
N ASP A 47 -2.29 -8.50 -19.12
CA ASP A 47 -2.92 -7.33 -19.74
C ASP A 47 -4.22 -6.84 -19.07
N ASP A 48 -4.45 -7.23 -17.81
CA ASP A 48 -5.64 -6.80 -17.07
C ASP A 48 -5.51 -5.34 -16.62
N VAL A 49 -6.51 -4.54 -16.97
CA VAL A 49 -6.66 -3.14 -16.52
C VAL A 49 -7.84 -3.06 -15.58
N ILE A 50 -7.57 -2.74 -14.31
CA ILE A 50 -8.61 -2.64 -13.29
C ILE A 50 -8.74 -1.19 -12.82
N LYS A 51 -9.94 -0.64 -12.98
CA LYS A 51 -10.33 0.67 -12.45
C LYS A 51 -10.89 0.50 -11.04
N ILE A 52 -10.48 1.38 -10.13
CA ILE A 52 -10.90 1.36 -8.72
C ILE A 52 -11.36 2.77 -8.35
N GLU A 53 -12.56 2.86 -7.81
CA GLU A 53 -13.07 4.09 -7.20
C GLU A 53 -12.45 4.28 -5.80
N ILE A 54 -12.00 5.49 -5.51
CA ILE A 54 -11.39 5.82 -4.22
C ILE A 54 -12.48 6.23 -3.24
N THR A 55 -12.65 5.43 -2.19
CA THR A 55 -13.55 5.79 -1.09
C THR A 55 -12.84 6.58 0.00
N TYR A 56 -13.62 7.29 0.82
CA TYR A 56 -13.11 8.02 1.98
C TYR A 56 -12.42 7.09 2.99
N ASP A 57 -12.98 5.90 3.24
CA ASP A 57 -12.41 4.93 4.18
C ASP A 57 -11.04 4.40 3.72
N MET A 58 -10.85 4.25 2.41
CA MET A 58 -9.56 3.86 1.84
C MET A 58 -8.49 4.92 2.15
N LYS A 59 -8.82 6.20 1.95
CA LYS A 59 -7.92 7.31 2.28
C LYS A 59 -7.62 7.36 3.78
N LYS A 60 -8.65 7.26 4.62
CA LYS A 60 -8.53 7.25 6.09
C LYS A 60 -7.62 6.13 6.57
N HIS A 61 -7.76 4.93 6.00
CA HIS A 61 -6.91 3.79 6.33
C HIS A 61 -5.44 4.02 5.97
N VAL A 62 -5.16 4.60 4.80
CA VAL A 62 -3.79 4.94 4.39
C VAL A 62 -3.18 6.01 5.29
N ILE A 63 -3.92 7.08 5.58
CA ILE A 63 -3.46 8.15 6.49
C ILE A 63 -3.16 7.58 7.87
N TRP A 64 -4.05 6.73 8.40
CA TRP A 64 -3.82 6.05 9.68
C TRP A 64 -2.55 5.19 9.64
N THR A 65 -2.33 4.46 8.54
CA THR A 65 -1.14 3.61 8.36
C THR A 65 0.14 4.43 8.34
N ILE A 66 0.15 5.55 7.61
CA ILE A 66 1.27 6.50 7.59
C ILE A 66 1.57 7.01 8.99
N ASN A 67 0.53 7.35 9.77
CA ASN A 67 0.71 7.81 11.15
C ASN A 67 1.28 6.72 12.06
N GLN A 68 0.95 5.44 11.85
CA GLN A 68 1.61 4.35 12.60
C GLN A 68 3.09 4.24 12.25
N ILE A 69 3.43 4.38 10.96
CA ILE A 69 4.84 4.37 10.52
C ILE A 69 5.60 5.55 11.14
N LYS A 70 5.03 6.76 11.13
CA LYS A 70 5.63 7.94 11.79
C LYS A 70 5.89 7.70 13.27
N LYS A 71 4.93 7.12 14.00
CA LYS A 71 5.11 6.77 15.43
C LYS A 71 6.25 5.79 15.66
N ILE A 72 6.42 4.79 14.79
CA ILE A 72 7.53 3.83 14.86
C ILE A 72 8.87 4.55 14.71
N LEU A 73 8.96 5.49 13.76
CA LEU A 73 10.16 6.27 13.51
C LEU A 73 10.46 7.25 14.66
N GLU A 74 9.47 8.02 15.12
CA GLU A 74 9.62 9.04 16.17
C GLU A 74 10.01 8.45 17.53
N LYS A 75 9.48 7.27 17.87
CA LYS A 75 9.74 6.60 19.15
C LYS A 75 10.87 5.58 19.07
N GLU A 76 11.45 5.39 17.89
CA GLU A 76 12.55 4.46 17.60
C GLU A 76 12.32 3.04 18.16
N TYR A 77 11.06 2.59 18.19
CA TYR A 77 10.71 1.26 18.70
C TYR A 77 10.37 0.33 17.55
N LEU A 78 10.86 -0.91 17.63
CA LEU A 78 10.42 -1.95 16.72
C LEU A 78 9.02 -2.44 17.15
N PRO A 79 8.07 -2.57 16.22
CA PRO A 79 6.78 -3.17 16.55
C PRO A 79 6.98 -4.61 17.06
N PRO A 80 6.12 -5.07 17.98
CA PRO A 80 6.24 -6.42 18.53
C PRO A 80 6.17 -7.46 17.42
N TYR A 81 6.99 -8.51 17.55
CA TYR A 81 6.99 -9.58 16.58
C TYR A 81 5.63 -10.25 16.51
N LYS A 82 5.16 -10.45 15.28
CA LYS A 82 3.99 -11.26 14.97
C LYS A 82 4.23 -11.97 13.67
N TRP A 83 4.21 -13.30 13.69
CA TRP A 83 4.40 -14.10 12.49
C TRP A 83 3.36 -13.76 11.42
N LYS A 84 3.83 -13.62 10.17
CA LYS A 84 3.01 -13.43 8.97
C LYS A 84 3.60 -14.26 7.82
N PRO A 85 2.80 -14.66 6.82
CA PRO A 85 3.33 -15.33 5.63
C PRO A 85 4.46 -14.56 4.93
N ALA A 86 4.37 -13.23 4.91
CA ALA A 86 5.39 -12.33 4.35
C ALA A 86 6.75 -12.41 5.09
N CYS A 87 6.81 -12.94 6.32
CA CYS A 87 8.06 -13.14 7.05
C CYS A 87 9.00 -14.12 6.32
N LYS A 88 8.46 -15.04 5.50
CA LYS A 88 9.27 -16.01 4.72
C LYS A 88 10.20 -15.33 3.71
N SER A 89 9.82 -14.16 3.21
CA SER A 89 10.57 -13.37 2.22
C SER A 89 10.89 -11.96 2.71
N CYS A 90 10.93 -11.75 4.03
CA CYS A 90 11.17 -10.43 4.62
C CYS A 90 12.68 -10.10 4.64
N GLY A 91 13.08 -9.00 4.01
CA GLY A 91 14.47 -8.52 4.00
C GLY A 91 15.01 -8.11 5.38
N TYR A 92 14.14 -7.87 6.35
CA TYR A 92 14.51 -7.49 7.73
C TYR A 92 14.55 -8.68 8.70
N LYS A 93 14.47 -9.93 8.21
CA LYS A 93 14.43 -11.13 9.07
C LYS A 93 15.63 -11.20 10.03
N TRP A 94 16.81 -10.71 9.62
CA TRP A 94 18.05 -10.76 10.38
C TRP A 94 18.08 -9.83 11.62
N ILE A 95 17.31 -8.74 11.63
CA ILE A 95 17.13 -7.85 12.81
C ILE A 95 15.81 -8.07 13.54
N CYS A 96 14.94 -8.92 13.02
CA CYS A 96 13.63 -9.14 13.60
C CYS A 96 13.78 -9.91 14.91
N LYS A 97 13.42 -9.27 16.03
CA LYS A 97 13.40 -9.87 17.38
C LYS A 97 12.27 -10.91 17.47
N GLN A 98 12.51 -12.12 16.97
CA GLN A 98 11.53 -13.23 16.91
C GLN A 98 11.27 -13.91 18.28
N THR A 99 11.74 -13.29 19.36
CA THR A 99 11.70 -13.74 20.75
C THR A 99 11.11 -12.64 21.63
#